data_AF-X8DM90-F1
#
_entry.id   AF-X8DM90-F1
#
_cell.length_a   1.000
_cell.length_b   1.000
_cell.length_c   1.000
_cell.angle_alpha   90.00
_cell.angle_beta   90.00
_cell.angle_gamma   90.00
#
_symmetry.space_group_name_H-M   'P 1'
#
loop_
_entity.id
_entity.type
_entity.pdbx_description
1 polymer ?
#
loop_
_entity_poly.entity_id
_entity_poly.type
_entity_poly.pdbx_seq_one_letter_code
_entity_poly.pdbx_strand_id
1 'polypeptide(L)' 'MDLDRLADALGSYGFAYLITVTDDYRVRAVEIEPAFNGRAFDIGPVGGHTRANLARHGTATLVWPPRDPASTR' A
#
# COMPACT_ATOMS: atom_id res chain seq x y z
N MET A 1 -15.52 -7.36 -9.80
CA MET A 1 -14.11 -6.93 -9.74
C MET A 1 -13.28 -8.10 -10.25
N ASP A 2 -12.30 -7.84 -11.10
CA ASP A 2 -11.41 -8.86 -11.66
C ASP A 2 -10.07 -8.79 -10.90
N LEU A 3 -9.87 -9.73 -9.96
CA LEU A 3 -8.67 -9.76 -9.11
C LEU A 3 -7.46 -10.34 -9.85
N ASP A 4 -7.67 -11.15 -10.88
CA ASP A 4 -6.60 -11.72 -11.69
C ASP A 4 -5.98 -10.62 -12.55
N ARG A 5 -6.82 -9.80 -13.20
CA ARG A 5 -6.35 -8.60 -13.91
C ARG A 5 -5.65 -7.60 -12.98
N LEU A 6 -6.09 -7.50 -11.72
CA LEU A 6 -5.40 -6.68 -10.73
C LEU A 6 -4.01 -7.26 -10.41
N ALA A 7 -3.91 -8.57 -10.15
CA ALA A 7 -2.63 -9.24 -9.88
C ALA A 7 -1.63 -9.05 -11.03
N ASP A 8 -2.08 -9.23 -12.27
CA ASP A 8 -1.27 -9.02 -13.47
C ASP A 8 -0.77 -7.57 -13.56
N ALA A 9 -1.64 -6.59 -13.29
CA ALA A 9 -1.25 -5.18 -13.32
C ALA A 9 -0.25 -4.85 -12.22
N LEU A 10 -0.46 -5.37 -11.01
CA LEU A 10 0.40 -5.12 -9.84
C LEU A 10 1.79 -5.72 -10.00
N GLY A 11 1.94 -6.84 -10.72
CA GLY A 11 3.24 -7.45 -11.02
C GLY A 11 4.21 -6.52 -11.77
N SER A 12 3.73 -5.42 -12.33
CA SER A 12 4.55 -4.40 -13.00
C SER A 12 5.06 -3.28 -12.07
N TYR A 13 4.72 -3.29 -10.79
CA TYR A 13 5.15 -2.29 -9.81
C TYR A 13 6.01 -2.93 -8.71
N GLY A 14 7.17 -2.33 -8.42
CA GLY A 14 8.10 -2.84 -7.41
C GLY A 14 7.75 -2.46 -5.96
N PHE A 15 7.05 -1.34 -5.75
CA PHE A 15 6.73 -0.83 -4.42
C PHE A 15 5.41 -0.06 -4.41
N ALA A 16 4.87 0.16 -3.21
CA ALA A 16 3.71 1.00 -2.94
C ALA A 16 3.93 1.86 -1.71
N TYR A 17 3.16 2.93 -1.58
CA TYR A 17 3.04 3.67 -0.32
C TYR A 17 1.85 3.15 0.46
N LEU A 18 2.11 2.67 1.68
CA LEU A 18 1.10 2.45 2.70
C LEU A 18 0.77 3.78 3.37
N ILE A 19 -0.46 4.21 3.16
CA ILE A 19 -1.03 5.42 3.74
C ILE A 19 -1.90 5.03 4.92
N THR A 20 -1.53 5.54 6.10
CA THR A 20 -2.28 5.37 7.35
C THR A 20 -2.57 6.74 7.97
N VAL A 21 -3.71 6.86 8.65
CA VAL A 21 -4.06 8.06 9.42
C VAL A 21 -3.86 7.76 10.90
N THR A 22 -3.07 8.59 11.58
CA THR A 22 -2.83 8.49 13.03
C THR A 22 -3.96 9.13 13.83
N ASP A 23 -3.98 8.87 15.14
CA ASP A 23 -5.02 9.38 16.07
C ASP A 23 -5.07 10.92 16.12
N ASP A 24 -3.96 11.59 15.78
CA ASP A 24 -3.85 13.05 15.67
C ASP A 24 -4.18 13.57 14.25
N TYR A 25 -4.88 12.77 13.43
CA TYR A 25 -5.28 13.08 12.06
C TYR A 25 -4.12 13.41 11.11
N ARG A 26 -2.92 12.91 11.40
CA ARG A 26 -1.77 13.07 10.51
C ARG A 26 -1.68 11.91 9.53
N VAL A 27 -1.44 12.25 8.27
CA VAL A 27 -1.17 11.26 7.23
C VAL A 27 0.28 10.80 7.38
N ARG A 28 0.47 9.48 7.40
CA ARG A 28 1.78 8.86 7.30
C ARG A 28 1.83 8.03 6.02
N ALA A 29 2.85 8.27 5.22
CA ALA A 29 3.19 7.47 4.05
C ALA A 29 4.47 6.68 4.33
N VAL A 30 4.43 5.37 4.12
CA VAL A 30 5.60 4.49 4.25
C VAL A 30 5.72 3.67 2.96
N GLU A 31 6.90 3.66 2.36
CA GLU A 31 7.21 2.77 1.24
C GLU A 31 7.28 1.32 1.72
N ILE A 32 6.61 0.43 0.99
CA ILE A 32 6.58 -1.01 1.22
C ILE A 32 6.67 -1.75 -0.10
N GLU A 33 7.03 -3.03 -0.06
CA GLU A 33 7.02 -3.96 -1.19
C GLU A 33 5.89 -4.98 -1.00
N PRO A 34 4.63 -4.63 -1.32
CA PRO A 34 3.52 -5.52 -1.03
C PRO A 34 3.40 -6.63 -2.08
N ALA A 35 3.10 -7.85 -1.64
CA ALA A 35 2.76 -8.97 -2.50
C ALA A 35 1.25 -9.24 -2.47
N PHE A 36 0.60 -9.21 -3.64
CA PHE A 36 -0.81 -9.56 -3.77
C PHE A 36 -0.98 -11.03 -4.14
N ASN A 37 -1.70 -11.80 -3.33
CA ASN A 37 -1.91 -13.24 -3.56
C ASN A 37 -3.24 -13.57 -4.27
N GLY A 38 -3.86 -12.57 -4.92
CA GLY A 38 -5.18 -12.71 -5.55
C GLY A 38 -6.35 -12.47 -4.59
N ARG A 39 -6.11 -12.34 -3.28
CA ARG A 39 -7.17 -12.08 -2.27
C ARG A 39 -6.79 -11.05 -1.24
N ALA A 40 -5.51 -11.01 -0.85
CA ALA A 40 -4.98 -10.13 0.17
C ALA A 40 -3.59 -9.63 -0.21
N PHE A 41 -3.22 -8.48 0.36
CA PHE A 41 -1.86 -7.97 0.31
C PHE A 41 -1.10 -8.44 1.54
N ASP A 42 0.02 -9.11 1.32
CA ASP A 42 1.10 -9.18 2.31
C ASP A 42 1.94 -7.92 2.17
N ILE A 43 2.00 -7.10 3.22
CA ILE A 43 2.75 -5.83 3.23
C ILE A 43 4.15 -5.99 3.84
N GLY A 44 4.53 -7.22 4.21
CA GLY A 44 5.79 -7.50 4.89
C GLY A 44 5.89 -6.91 6.29
N PRO A 45 7.10 -6.89 6.89
CA PRO A 45 7.32 -6.30 8.20
C PRO A 45 7.19 -4.77 8.13
N VAL A 46 6.29 -4.22 8.95
CA VAL A 46 6.17 -2.78 9.17
C VAL A 46 6.66 -2.39 10.57
N GLY A 47 7.13 -1.14 10.71
CA GLY A 47 7.56 -0.61 12.01
C GLY A 47 6.45 -0.68 13.07
N GLY A 48 6.82 -0.81 14.34
CA GLY A 48 5.89 -1.04 15.45
C GLY A 48 4.76 0.00 15.56
N HIS A 49 5.04 1.26 15.22
CA HIS A 49 4.02 2.31 15.20
C HIS A 49 2.97 2.10 14.11
N THR A 50 3.38 1.74 12.89
CA THR A 50 2.47 1.41 11.79
C THR A 50 1.60 0.21 12.14
N ARG A 51 2.19 -0.84 12.74
CA ARG A 51 1.44 -2.01 13.21
C ARG A 51 0.42 -1.64 14.28
N ALA A 52 0.80 -0.84 15.27
CA ALA A 52 -0.11 -0.38 16.32
C ALA A 52 -1.26 0.47 15.77
N ASN A 53 -0.97 1.33 14.79
CA ASN A 53 -1.99 2.12 14.11
C ASN A 53 -2.97 1.22 13.34
N LEU A 54 -2.48 0.28 12.52
CA LEU A 54 -3.33 -0.66 11.77
C LEU A 54 -4.20 -1.54 12.69
N ALA A 55 -3.72 -1.89 13.87
CA ALA A 55 -4.50 -2.65 14.86
C ALA A 55 -5.64 -1.82 15.48
N ARG A 56 -5.47 -0.49 15.57
CA ARG A 56 -6.49 0.45 16.07
C ARG A 56 -7.43 0.92 14.97
N HIS A 57 -6.89 1.12 13.77
CA HIS A 57 -7.56 1.61 12.56
C HIS A 57 -7.34 0.60 11.43
N GLY A 58 -8.26 -0.34 11.29
CA GLY A 58 -8.14 -1.43 10.30
C GLY A 58 -8.24 -0.99 8.84
N THR A 59 -8.45 0.28 8.57
CA THR A 59 -8.53 0.84 7.22
C THR A 59 -7.21 1.50 6.85
N ALA A 60 -6.62 1.08 5.73
CA ALA A 60 -5.44 1.69 5.16
C ALA A 60 -5.55 1.74 3.63
N THR A 61 -4.75 2.60 3.01
CA THR A 61 -4.72 2.77 1.55
C THR A 61 -3.34 2.41 1.04
N LEU A 62 -3.29 1.65 -0.06
CA LEU A 62 -2.07 1.41 -0.83
C LEU A 62 -2.09 2.27 -2.10
N VAL A 63 -0.99 2.96 -2.37
CA VAL A 63 -0.84 3.80 -3.56
C VAL A 63 0.42 3.38 -4.31
N TRP A 64 0.27 2.95 -5.56
CA TRP A 64 1.39 2.70 -6.45
C TRP A 64 1.73 3.98 -7.22
N PRO A 65 3.00 4.44 -7.19
CA PRO A 65 3.40 5.60 -7.96
C PRO A 65 3.38 5.30 -9.46
N PRO A 66 3.32 6.34 -10.32
CA PRO A 66 3.41 6.16 -11.76
C PRO A 66 4.74 5.48 -12.12
N ARG A 67 4.70 4.54 -13.08
CA ARG A 67 5.91 3.85 -13.58
C ARG A 67 6.85 4.79 -14.32
N ASP A 68 6.30 5.84 -14.94
CA ASP A 68 7.06 6.92 -15.55
C ASP A 68 6.77 8.22 -14.80
N PRO A 69 7.72 8.78 -14.04
CA PRO A 69 7.52 10.02 -13.30
C PRO A 69 7.20 11.22 -14.21
N ALA A 70 7.47 11.15 -15.52
CA ALA A 70 7.15 12.19 -16.49
C ALA A 70 5.72 12.11 -17.07
N SER A 71 4.93 11.08 -16.72
CA SER A 71 3.58 10.90 -17.27
C SER A 71 2.52 11.83 -16.66
N THR A 72 2.86 12.60 -15.62
CA THR A 72 2.00 13.64 -15.05
C THR A 72 2.08 14.88 -15.95
N ARG A 73 1.17 14.99 -16.92
CA ARG A 73 0.99 16.18 -17.76
C ARG A 73 -0.34 16.84 -17.48
#